data_AF-A0A7V5GVP0-F1
#
_entry.id   AF-A0A7V5GVP0-F1
#
_cell.length_a   1.000
_cell.length_b   1.000
_cell.length_c   1.000
_cell.angle_alpha   90.00
_cell.angle_beta   90.00
_cell.angle_gamma   90.00
#
_symmetry.space_group_name_H-M   'P 1'
#
loop_
_entity.id
_entity.type
_entity.pdbx_description
1 polymer ?
#
loop_
_entity_poly.entity_id
_entity_poly.type
_entity_poly.pdbx_seq_one_letter_code
_entity_poly.pdbx_strand_id
1 'polypeptide(L)'
;MDISLTPELIFKIGNFPITNTFLMTISVSIFLIIMAWLVKRKVSLIPHGLQNVAETVLEALLNLVNGVTQDREQTKKFFPLVATIFIFVIF
;
A
#
# COMPACT_ATOMS: atom_id res chain seq x y z
N MET A 1 -0.42 7.41 -28.92
CA MET A 1 -0.37 6.95 -27.54
C MET A 1 -1.67 6.21 -27.29
N ASP A 2 -1.68 4.90 -27.49
CA ASP A 2 -2.84 4.07 -27.20
C ASP A 2 -2.99 3.96 -25.69
N ILE A 3 -3.88 4.77 -25.12
CA ILE A 3 -4.31 4.63 -23.74
C ILE A 3 -5.33 3.49 -23.74
N SER A 4 -4.84 2.24 -23.85
CA SER A 4 -5.71 1.08 -23.71
C SER A 4 -6.14 0.97 -22.26
N LEU A 5 -7.32 1.51 -21.95
CA LEU A 5 -7.98 1.40 -20.64
C LEU A 5 -8.46 -0.03 -20.37
N THR A 6 -8.33 -0.94 -21.35
CA THR A 6 -8.74 -2.33 -21.24
C THR A 6 -7.51 -3.16 -20.84
N PRO A 7 -7.60 -3.98 -19.78
CA PRO A 7 -6.50 -4.87 -19.40
C PRO A 7 -6.11 -5.78 -20.56
N GLU A 8 -4.89 -5.62 -21.07
CA GLU A 8 -4.38 -6.47 -22.14
C GLU A 8 -4.14 -7.88 -21.61
N LEU A 9 -4.65 -8.88 -22.35
CA LEU A 9 -4.51 -10.29 -22.03
C LEU A 9 -3.09 -10.74 -22.40
N ILE A 10 -2.31 -11.16 -21.40
CA ILE A 10 -0.95 -11.64 -21.64
C ILE A 10 -0.99 -13.15 -21.90
N PHE A 11 -1.66 -13.91 -21.03
CA PHE A 11 -1.86 -15.34 -21.22
C PHE A 11 -3.04 -15.86 -20.40
N LYS A 12 -3.45 -17.11 -20.62
CA LYS A 12 -4.51 -17.78 -19.85
C LYS A 12 -3.96 -19.00 -19.13
N ILE A 13 -4.34 -19.19 -17.88
CA ILE A 13 -4.10 -20.42 -17.12
C ILE A 13 -5.42 -21.19 -17.11
N GLY A 14 -5.56 -22.18 -17.99
CA GLY A 14 -6.85 -22.84 -18.25
C GLY A 14 -7.91 -21.81 -18.68
N ASN A 15 -8.96 -21.65 -17.87
CA ASN A 15 -10.03 -20.69 -18.12
C ASN A 15 -9.81 -19.31 -17.47
N PHE A 16 -8.70 -19.10 -16.75
CA PHE A 16 -8.42 -17.85 -16.04
C PHE A 16 -7.54 -16.91 -16.86
N PRO A 17 -8.03 -15.72 -17.26
CA PRO A 17 -7.24 -14.73 -17.98
C PRO A 17 -6.27 -13.99 -17.06
N ILE A 18 -4.98 -14.03 -17.39
CA ILE A 18 -3.94 -13.20 -16.78
C ILE A 18 -3.73 -11.96 -17.64
N THR A 19 -4.09 -10.81 -17.09
CA THR A 19 -3.94 -9.51 -17.73
C THR A 19 -2.72 -8.77 -17.20
N ASN A 20 -2.28 -7.74 -17.93
CA ASN A 20 -1.23 -6.85 -17.45
C ASN A 20 -1.59 -6.23 -16.09
N THR A 21 -2.84 -5.78 -15.92
CA THR A 21 -3.32 -5.23 -14.64
C THR A 21 -3.17 -6.24 -13.49
N PHE A 22 -3.49 -7.51 -13.73
CA PHE A 22 -3.34 -8.55 -12.71
C PHE A 22 -1.87 -8.73 -12.28
N LEU A 23 -0.95 -8.81 -13.24
CA LEU A 23 0.48 -8.93 -12.94
C LEU A 23 1.01 -7.70 -12.20
N MET A 24 0.58 -6.50 -12.61
CA MET A 24 0.95 -5.25 -11.95
C MET A 24 0.44 -5.19 -10.51
N THR A 25 -0.83 -5.53 -10.28
CA THR A 25 -1.41 -5.59 -8.92
C THR A 25 -0.63 -6.54 -8.01
N ILE A 26 -0.29 -7.75 -8.49
CA ILE A 26 0.51 -8.70 -7.70
C ILE A 26 1.92 -8.16 -7.44
N SER A 27 2.56 -7.59 -8.46
CA SER A 27 3.92 -7.07 -8.35
C SER A 27 4.02 -5.94 -7.34
N VAL A 28 3.12 -4.96 -7.41
CA VAL A 28 3.02 -3.85 -6.43
C VAL A 28 2.72 -4.40 -5.03
N SER A 29 1.79 -5.34 -4.91
CA SER A 29 1.47 -5.96 -3.61
C SER A 29 2.69 -6.62 -2.98
N ILE A 30 3.45 -7.42 -3.75
CA ILE A 30 4.67 -8.07 -3.28
C ILE A 30 5.72 -7.03 -2.88
N PHE A 31 5.92 -5.99 -3.70
CA PHE A 31 6.85 -4.91 -3.40
C PHE A 31 6.53 -4.22 -2.06
N LEU A 32 5.25 -3.85 -1.86
CA LEU A 32 4.80 -3.20 -0.62
C LEU A 32 4.94 -4.11 0.61
N ILE A 33 4.62 -5.40 0.48
CA ILE A 33 4.78 -6.38 1.55
C ILE A 33 6.26 -6.51 1.94
N ILE A 34 7.17 -6.58 0.97
CA ILE A 34 8.62 -6.65 1.22
C ILE A 34 9.09 -5.38 1.92
N MET A 35 8.70 -4.20 1.44
CA MET A 35 9.06 -2.93 2.05
C MET A 35 8.58 -2.84 3.50
N ALA A 36 7.32 -3.18 3.77
CA ALA A 36 6.76 -3.18 5.12
C ALA A 36 7.51 -4.15 6.04
N TRP A 37 7.89 -5.32 5.55
CA TRP A 37 8.65 -6.31 6.31
C TRP A 37 10.08 -5.86 6.61
N LEU A 38 10.76 -5.23 5.65
CA LEU A 38 12.10 -4.67 5.83
C LEU A 38 12.13 -3.57 6.89
N VAL A 39 11.13 -2.67 6.88
CA VAL A 39 10.97 -1.64 7.91
C VAL A 39 10.72 -2.27 9.27
N LYS A 40 9.79 -3.24 9.37
CA LYS A 40 9.47 -3.93 10.63
C LYS A 40 10.68 -4.65 11.25
N ARG A 41 11.58 -5.19 10.43
CA ARG A 41 12.77 -5.92 10.91
C ARG A 41 13.80 -5.06 11.64
N LYS A 42 13.83 -3.76 11.39
CA LYS A 42 14.84 -2.84 11.93
C LYS A 42 14.24 -1.73 12.79
N VAL A 43 13.12 -1.99 13.45
CA VAL A 43 12.49 -1.01 14.35
C VAL A 43 13.36 -0.83 15.59
N SER A 44 13.88 0.38 15.79
CA SER A 44 14.59 0.80 16.99
C SER A 44 13.82 1.92 17.71
N LEU A 45 14.03 2.03 19.03
CA LEU A 45 13.38 3.08 19.85
C LEU A 45 13.75 4.49 19.39
N ILE A 46 14.99 4.69 18.96
CA ILE A 46 15.43 5.92 18.30
C ILE A 46 15.39 5.60 16.80
N PRO A 47 14.49 6.22 16.03
CA PRO A 47 14.30 5.87 14.63
C PRO A 47 15.47 6.39 13.79
N HIS A 48 15.91 5.59 12.81
CA HIS A 48 16.98 5.97 11.89
C HIS A 48 16.72 5.41 10.47
N GLY A 49 17.18 6.14 9.44
CA GLY A 49 17.14 5.68 8.05
C GLY A 49 15.73 5.47 7.50
N LEU A 50 15.41 4.26 7.03
CA LEU A 50 14.12 3.92 6.43
C LEU A 50 12.95 3.98 7.42
N GLN A 51 13.22 3.79 8.72
CA GLN A 51 12.18 3.91 9.76
C GLN A 51 11.64 5.35 9.81
N ASN A 52 12.50 6.38 9.69
CA ASN A 52 12.07 7.78 9.72
C ASN A 52 11.06 8.08 8.61
N VAL A 53 11.37 7.66 7.39
CA VAL A 53 10.48 7.88 6.24
C VAL A 53 9.15 7.15 6.44
N ALA A 54 9.19 5.89 6.86
CA ALA A 54 7.99 5.10 7.09
C ALA A 54 7.12 5.69 8.22
N GLU A 55 7.73 6.11 9.34
CA GLU A 55 7.01 6.72 10.46
C GLU A 55 6.39 8.06 10.08
N THR A 56 7.11 8.94 9.36
CA THR A 56 6.55 10.21 8.88
C THR A 56 5.34 9.99 7.96
N VAL A 57 5.42 9.02 7.03
CA VAL A 57 4.28 8.69 6.14
C VAL A 57 3.10 8.13 6.94
N LEU A 58 3.35 7.21 7.87
CA LEU A 58 2.30 6.61 8.71
C LEU A 58 1.65 7.65 9.63
N GLU A 59 2.41 8.56 10.20
CA GLU A 59 1.91 9.66 11.04
C GLU A 59 1.05 10.63 10.23
N ALA A 60 1.48 11.02 9.02
CA ALA A 60 0.70 11.85 8.12
C ALA A 60 -0.66 11.20 7.77
N LEU A 61 -0.65 9.90 7.43
CA LEU A 61 -1.87 9.14 7.16
C LEU A 61 -2.76 9.03 8.40
N LEU A 62 -2.17 8.85 9.58
CA LEU A 62 -2.93 8.73 10.82
C LEU A 62 -3.64 10.05 11.15
N ASN A 63 -2.95 11.17 10.97
CA ASN A 63 -3.52 12.51 11.15
C ASN A 63 -4.63 12.78 10.15
N LEU A 64 -4.51 12.32 8.90
CA LEU A 64 -5.56 12.44 7.89
C LEU A 64 -6.82 11.65 8.30
N VAL A 65 -6.67 10.39 8.71
CA VAL A 65 -7.81 9.56 9.15
C VAL A 65 -8.45 10.14 10.42
N ASN A 66 -7.64 10.63 11.35
CA ASN A 66 -8.14 11.28 12.57
C ASN A 66 -8.89 12.58 12.24
N GLY A 67 -8.40 13.36 11.27
CA GLY A 67 -9.07 14.56 10.78
C GLY A 67 -10.46 14.30 10.18
N VAL A 68 -10.67 13.13 9.57
CA VAL A 68 -11.96 12.74 8.99
C VAL A 68 -12.89 12.14 10.05
N THR A 69 -12.39 11.21 10.86
CA THR A 69 -13.21 10.49 11.84
C THR A 69 -13.51 11.31 13.09
N GLN A 70 -12.65 12.26 13.45
CA GLN A 70 -12.71 13.07 14.68
C GLN A 70 -12.84 12.23 15.98
N ASP A 71 -12.55 10.92 15.90
CA ASP A 71 -12.63 9.97 17.00
C ASP A 71 -11.44 9.01 16.95
N ARG A 72 -10.71 8.93 18.07
CA ARG A 72 -9.44 8.20 18.12
C ARG A 72 -9.63 6.69 18.02
N GLU A 73 -10.71 6.15 18.56
CA GLU A 73 -10.97 4.71 18.58
C GLU A 73 -11.41 4.22 17.21
N GLN A 74 -12.24 4.99 16.51
CA GLN A 74 -12.61 4.75 15.12
C GLN A 74 -11.40 4.93 14.20
N THR A 75 -10.58 5.95 14.41
CA THR A 75 -9.32 6.14 13.66
C THR A 75 -8.48 4.87 13.67
N LYS A 76 -8.19 4.30 14.84
CA LYS A 76 -7.34 3.10 14.95
C LYS A 76 -7.94 1.89 14.21
N LYS A 77 -9.27 1.76 14.18
CA LYS A 77 -9.95 0.66 13.49
C LYS A 77 -9.88 0.80 11.97
N PHE A 78 -10.07 2.02 11.44
CA PHE A 78 -10.08 2.26 10.00
C PHE A 78 -8.69 2.50 9.41
N PHE A 79 -7.74 2.96 10.23
CA PHE A 79 -6.40 3.33 9.78
C PHE A 79 -5.70 2.25 8.96
N PRO A 80 -5.66 0.96 9.35
CA PRO A 80 -4.96 -0.06 8.57
C PRO A 80 -5.52 -0.19 7.15
N LEU A 81 -6.85 -0.18 7.01
CA LEU A 81 -7.50 -0.28 5.69
C LEU A 81 -7.22 0.96 4.85
N VAL A 82 -7.43 2.14 5.42
CA VAL A 82 -7.23 3.41 4.69
C VAL A 82 -5.76 3.57 4.31
N ALA A 83 -4.83 3.34 5.22
CA ALA A 83 -3.40 3.43 4.96
C ALA A 83 -2.97 2.47 3.84
N THR A 84 -3.42 1.20 3.86
CA THR A 84 -3.11 0.25 2.80
C THR A 84 -3.66 0.68 1.46
N ILE A 85 -4.90 1.18 1.38
CA ILE A 85 -5.47 1.68 0.12
C ILE A 85 -4.67 2.86 -0.41
N PHE A 86 -4.37 3.85 0.43
CA PHE A 86 -3.60 5.03 0.02
C PHE A 86 -2.21 4.66 -0.47
N ILE A 87 -1.48 3.84 0.30
CA ILE A 87 -0.15 3.38 -0.08
C ILE A 87 -0.23 2.59 -1.38
N PHE A 88 -1.17 1.65 -1.51
CA PHE A 88 -1.33 0.85 -2.73
C PHE A 88 -1.66 1.68 -3.97
N VAL A 89 -2.44 2.76 -3.85
CA VAL A 89 -2.80 3.62 -4.99
C VAL A 89 -1.67 4.58 -5.37
N ILE A 90 -0.83 4.98 -4.42
CA ILE A 90 0.32 5.87 -4.67
C ILE A 90 1.45 5.16 -5.43
N PHE A 91 1.58 3.84 -5.27
CA PHE A 91 2.64 3.01 -5.86
C PHE A 91 2.14 2.18 -7.04
#